data_AF-A0A7C2VKC3-F1
#
_entry.id   AF-A0A7C2VKC3-F1
#
_cell.length_a   1.000
_cell.length_b   1.000
_cell.length_c   1.000
_cell.angle_alpha   90.00
_cell.angle_beta   90.00
_cell.angle_gamma   90.00
#
_symmetry.space_group_name_H-M   'P 1'
#
loop_
_entity.id
_entity.type
_entity.pdbx_description
1 polymer ?
#
loop_
_entity_poly.entity_id
_entity_poly.type
_entity_poly.pdbx_seq_one_letter_code
_entity_poly.pdbx_strand_id
1 'polypeptide(L)'
;VLIAHQGGIKNVVAMLGTALTERQVRLLKRLTRRVVLALDPDAAGDAATMRGLEAARQGFDYTLVPVPTARGLIRYERRLDADIRIAQLPRGRDPDEIIRTDPEAFRQCIAAAQPFIDYYLSAVLQETDLSAPRAKSAAVQRLLPVIAELGDPIVQAHYLQMVAQRLHLPASVVEEAFRQQRPARAPSVAAPPIVDSDPVRQVEEHLLGLALRYTEVPEVVELVLALRPEDLCSSPAQAALVWLQAQLRQRQPVGPAAFAAAPAPVGEYLEALWHRAQTEPPIAPHRLPAAFTLARRRLRRERLHHEVAMLHRLLQDAEQHGQTDLVQEYLQRVRALNAELAALDAARHVGDEAQPMPGGC
;
A
#
# COMPACT_ATOMS: atom_id res chain seq x y z
N VAL A 1 -24.91 6.11 -19.53
CA VAL A 1 -24.65 7.37 -18.77
C VAL A 1 -25.77 8.39 -18.96
N LEU A 2 -26.07 8.81 -20.20
CA LEU A 2 -27.09 9.83 -20.46
C LEU A 2 -28.46 9.42 -19.89
N ILE A 3 -28.87 8.18 -20.12
CA ILE A 3 -30.13 7.63 -19.61
C ILE A 3 -30.12 7.52 -18.09
N ALA A 4 -29.01 7.11 -17.47
CA ALA A 4 -28.86 7.11 -16.02
C ALA A 4 -29.05 8.50 -15.40
N HIS A 5 -28.48 9.54 -16.00
CA HIS A 5 -28.67 10.92 -15.56
C HIS A 5 -30.11 11.39 -15.73
N GLN A 6 -30.78 11.02 -16.84
CA GLN A 6 -32.21 11.28 -17.04
C GLN A 6 -33.09 10.55 -16.02
N GLY A 7 -32.70 9.33 -15.61
CA GLY A 7 -33.33 8.56 -14.53
C GLY A 7 -32.99 9.01 -13.11
N GLY A 8 -32.31 10.16 -12.94
CA GLY A 8 -31.97 10.75 -11.64
C GLY A 8 -30.69 10.22 -11.00
N ILE A 9 -29.96 9.33 -11.66
CA ILE A 9 -28.74 8.69 -11.15
C ILE A 9 -27.52 9.41 -11.74
N LYS A 10 -26.97 10.33 -10.94
CA LYS A 10 -25.98 11.32 -11.40
C LYS A 10 -24.52 10.92 -11.20
N ASN A 11 -24.28 9.88 -10.40
CA ASN A 11 -22.94 9.37 -10.06
C ASN A 11 -22.54 8.21 -10.98
N VAL A 12 -22.76 8.35 -12.29
CA VAL A 12 -22.50 7.31 -13.28
C VAL A 12 -21.47 7.80 -14.28
N VAL A 13 -20.47 6.96 -14.54
CA VAL A 13 -19.46 7.15 -15.58
C VAL A 13 -19.40 5.89 -16.44
N ALA A 14 -19.01 6.01 -17.71
CA ALA A 14 -18.82 4.87 -18.59
C ALA A 14 -17.41 4.85 -19.17
N MET A 15 -16.94 3.64 -19.47
CA MET A 15 -15.69 3.40 -20.16
C MET A 15 -15.92 3.55 -21.66
N LEU A 16 -14.98 4.18 -22.36
CA LEU A 16 -15.08 4.43 -23.80
C LEU A 16 -14.51 3.24 -24.58
N GLY A 17 -15.23 2.11 -24.60
CA GLY A 17 -14.93 0.95 -25.45
C GLY A 17 -13.69 0.12 -25.09
N THR A 18 -13.07 0.34 -23.93
CA THR A 18 -11.93 -0.44 -23.43
C THR A 18 -12.25 -1.11 -22.10
N ALA A 19 -11.51 -2.17 -21.77
CA ALA A 19 -11.50 -2.70 -20.41
C ALA A 19 -11.10 -1.60 -19.41
N LEU A 20 -11.60 -1.69 -18.18
CA LEU A 20 -11.24 -0.79 -17.09
C LEU A 20 -9.71 -0.78 -16.94
N THR A 21 -9.11 0.41 -16.83
CA THR A 21 -7.65 0.57 -16.71
C THR A 21 -7.25 1.02 -15.31
N GLU A 22 -6.00 0.72 -14.96
CA GLU A 22 -5.40 1.11 -13.68
C GLU A 22 -5.49 2.63 -13.42
N ARG A 23 -5.23 3.43 -14.45
CA ARG A 23 -5.28 4.89 -14.38
C ARG A 23 -6.70 5.39 -14.11
N GLN A 24 -7.72 4.76 -14.71
CA GLN A 24 -9.13 5.11 -14.47
C GLN A 24 -9.53 4.77 -13.03
N VAL A 25 -9.07 3.62 -12.54
CA VAL A 25 -9.24 3.21 -11.14
C VAL A 25 -8.62 4.22 -10.16
N ARG A 26 -7.38 4.65 -10.39
CA ARG A 26 -6.71 5.67 -9.57
C ARG A 26 -7.45 7.01 -9.57
N LEU A 27 -8.07 7.39 -10.69
CA LEU A 27 -8.90 8.60 -10.76
C LEU A 27 -10.19 8.46 -9.94
N LEU A 28 -10.88 7.32 -10.04
CA LEU A 28 -12.09 7.05 -9.26
C LEU A 28 -11.83 7.07 -7.75
N LYS A 29 -10.68 6.52 -7.30
CA LYS A 29 -10.26 6.53 -5.90
C LYS A 29 -10.18 7.95 -5.30
N ARG A 30 -9.77 8.95 -6.09
CA ARG A 30 -9.71 10.35 -5.62
C ARG A 30 -11.08 10.94 -5.35
N LEU A 31 -12.14 10.34 -5.91
CA LEU A 31 -13.51 10.84 -5.84
C LEU A 31 -14.38 10.03 -4.87
N THR A 32 -14.15 8.73 -4.75
CA THR A 32 -14.94 7.83 -3.88
C THR A 32 -14.14 6.61 -3.45
N ARG A 33 -14.47 6.08 -2.26
CA ARG A 33 -13.96 4.79 -1.76
C ARG A 33 -14.82 3.61 -2.17
N ARG A 34 -16.09 3.84 -2.54
CA ARG A 34 -17.03 2.80 -2.98
C ARG A 34 -17.29 2.94 -4.47
N VAL A 35 -17.03 1.86 -5.21
CA VAL A 35 -17.24 1.78 -6.66
C VAL A 35 -18.13 0.57 -6.96
N VAL A 36 -19.22 0.80 -7.67
CA VAL A 36 -20.12 -0.26 -8.12
C VAL A 36 -19.95 -0.43 -9.63
N LEU A 37 -19.55 -1.62 -10.05
CA LEU A 37 -19.45 -2.01 -11.45
C LEU A 37 -20.78 -2.63 -11.88
N ALA A 38 -21.45 -1.97 -12.82
CA ALA A 38 -22.62 -2.51 -13.53
C ALA A 38 -22.17 -2.88 -14.94
N LEU A 39 -21.84 -4.17 -15.14
CA LEU A 39 -21.35 -4.71 -16.41
C LEU A 39 -22.49 -5.48 -17.10
N ASP A 40 -22.49 -5.48 -18.43
CA ASP A 40 -23.49 -6.23 -19.18
C ASP A 40 -23.32 -7.74 -18.95
N PRO A 41 -24.42 -8.53 -18.87
CA PRO A 41 -24.35 -9.98 -18.70
C PRO A 41 -23.53 -10.68 -19.79
N ASP A 42 -23.55 -10.14 -21.02
CA ASP A 42 -22.85 -10.71 -22.18
C ASP A 42 -21.41 -10.19 -22.32
N ALA A 43 -21.11 -8.98 -21.82
CA ALA A 43 -19.76 -8.43 -21.74
C ALA A 43 -19.00 -8.93 -20.50
N ALA A 44 -19.72 -9.43 -19.49
CA ALA A 44 -19.21 -10.13 -18.31
C ALA A 44 -18.69 -11.54 -18.65
N GLY A 45 -18.11 -11.74 -19.84
CA GLY A 45 -17.23 -12.87 -20.03
C GLY A 45 -16.13 -12.79 -18.97
N ASP A 46 -15.85 -13.91 -18.30
CA ASP A 46 -14.81 -14.06 -17.28
C ASP A 46 -13.56 -13.22 -17.56
N ALA A 47 -13.11 -13.22 -18.82
CA ALA A 47 -11.92 -12.49 -19.24
C ALA A 47 -12.00 -10.96 -19.12
N ALA A 48 -13.17 -10.34 -19.26
CA ALA A 48 -13.35 -8.89 -19.17
C ALA A 48 -13.47 -8.42 -17.71
N THR A 49 -14.23 -9.17 -16.90
CA THR A 49 -14.31 -8.98 -15.44
C THR A 49 -12.93 -9.18 -14.80
N MET A 50 -12.18 -10.20 -15.24
CA MET A 50 -10.81 -10.46 -14.79
C MET A 50 -9.81 -9.40 -15.24
N ARG A 51 -9.93 -8.84 -16.45
CA ARG A 51 -9.09 -7.72 -16.89
C ARG A 51 -9.39 -6.43 -16.13
N GLY A 52 -10.66 -6.16 -15.87
CA GLY A 52 -11.06 -5.04 -15.01
C GLY A 52 -10.58 -5.22 -13.57
N LEU A 53 -10.51 -6.47 -13.10
CA LEU A 53 -9.89 -6.84 -11.83
C LEU A 53 -8.38 -6.60 -11.84
N GLU A 54 -7.63 -7.05 -12.86
CA GLU A 54 -6.18 -6.81 -12.92
C GLU A 54 -5.83 -5.33 -12.92
N ALA A 55 -6.63 -4.53 -13.61
CA ALA A 55 -6.52 -3.07 -13.59
C ALA A 55 -6.91 -2.46 -12.24
N ALA A 56 -7.97 -2.95 -11.60
CA ALA A 56 -8.34 -2.55 -10.25
C ALA A 56 -7.25 -2.91 -9.22
N ARG A 57 -6.70 -4.12 -9.34
CA ARG A 57 -5.61 -4.70 -8.55
C ARG A 57 -4.33 -3.89 -8.63
N GLN A 58 -3.99 -3.39 -9.83
CA GLN A 58 -2.81 -2.54 -10.02
C GLN A 58 -3.07 -1.08 -9.59
N GLY A 59 -4.33 -0.62 -9.61
CA GLY A 59 -4.68 0.79 -9.46
C GLY A 59 -5.17 1.21 -8.08
N PHE A 60 -5.60 0.26 -7.25
CA PHE A 60 -5.99 0.53 -5.87
C PHE A 60 -4.82 0.25 -4.93
N ASP A 61 -4.24 1.31 -4.34
CA ASP A 61 -3.19 1.12 -3.32
C ASP A 61 -3.73 0.33 -2.11
N TYR A 62 -2.83 -0.44 -1.51
CA TYR A 62 -3.06 -1.10 -0.24
C TYR A 62 -2.68 -0.13 0.89
N THR A 63 -3.60 0.15 1.80
CA THR A 63 -3.27 0.82 3.06
C THR A 63 -2.61 -0.19 3.99
N LEU A 64 -1.39 0.13 4.43
CA LEU A 64 -0.73 -0.62 5.51
C LEU A 64 -1.45 -0.29 6.82
N VAL A 65 -2.18 -1.27 7.35
CA VAL A 65 -2.85 -1.14 8.64
C VAL A 65 -2.00 -1.85 9.70
N PRO A 66 -1.57 -1.15 10.76
CA PRO A 66 -0.86 -1.77 11.88
C PRO A 66 -1.84 -2.63 12.67
N VAL A 67 -1.59 -3.94 12.73
CA VAL A 67 -2.32 -4.89 13.56
C VAL A 67 -1.45 -5.31 14.74
N PRO A 68 -1.86 -5.02 15.99
CA PRO A 68 -1.13 -5.47 17.16
C PRO A 68 -1.28 -6.99 17.31
N THR A 69 -0.15 -7.70 17.37
CA THR A 69 -0.14 -9.14 17.65
C THR A 69 -0.07 -9.39 19.16
N ALA A 70 -0.52 -10.56 19.63
CA ALA A 70 -0.55 -10.96 21.05
C ALA A 70 0.83 -10.95 21.76
N ARG A 71 1.93 -10.72 21.02
CA ARG A 71 3.30 -10.57 21.54
C ARG A 71 3.76 -9.10 21.63
N GLY A 72 2.88 -8.12 21.43
CA GLY A 72 3.22 -6.69 21.47
C GLY A 72 4.00 -6.19 20.24
N LEU A 73 4.07 -6.98 19.17
CA LEU A 73 4.69 -6.60 17.89
C LEU A 73 3.61 -6.07 16.94
N ILE A 74 3.89 -4.95 16.27
CA ILE A 74 3.02 -4.38 15.24
C ILE A 74 3.33 -5.09 13.92
N ARG A 75 2.33 -5.80 13.37
CA ARG A 75 2.39 -6.37 12.01
C ARG A 75 1.66 -5.44 11.07
N TYR A 76 2.29 -5.07 9.95
CA TYR A 76 1.64 -4.27 8.92
C TYR A 76 0.89 -5.19 7.95
N GLU A 77 -0.42 -5.01 7.85
CA GLU A 77 -1.28 -5.77 6.93
C GLU A 77 -1.70 -4.88 5.76
N ARG A 78 -1.66 -5.42 4.54
CA ARG A 78 -2.03 -4.71 3.31
C ARG A 78 -3.55 -4.77 3.13
N ARG A 79 -4.29 -3.73 3.52
CA ARG A 79 -5.73 -3.66 3.25
C ARG A 79 -6.01 -2.89 1.97
N LEU A 80 -6.82 -3.47 1.07
CA LEU A 80 -7.29 -2.77 -0.13
C LEU A 80 -8.15 -1.56 0.31
N ASP A 81 -7.76 -0.33 -0.04
CA ASP A 81 -8.49 0.90 0.35
C ASP A 81 -9.59 1.26 -0.67
N ALA A 82 -10.39 0.26 -1.07
CA ALA A 82 -11.53 0.44 -1.98
C ALA A 82 -12.58 -0.66 -1.77
N ASP A 83 -13.85 -0.26 -1.60
CA ASP A 83 -15.01 -1.14 -1.60
C ASP A 83 -15.52 -1.30 -3.04
N ILE A 84 -15.04 -2.35 -3.71
CA ILE A 84 -15.47 -2.72 -5.07
C ILE A 84 -16.63 -3.70 -4.99
N ARG A 85 -17.74 -3.34 -5.64
CA ARG A 85 -18.94 -4.16 -5.69
C ARG A 85 -19.39 -4.38 -7.13
N ILE A 86 -20.03 -5.51 -7.38
CA ILE A 86 -20.59 -5.86 -8.69
C ILE A 86 -22.11 -5.87 -8.56
N ALA A 87 -22.76 -5.04 -9.37
CA ALA A 87 -24.22 -5.06 -9.54
C ALA A 87 -24.59 -6.09 -10.61
N GLN A 88 -25.33 -7.11 -10.21
CA GLN A 88 -25.87 -8.08 -11.16
C GLN A 88 -27.14 -7.51 -11.80
N LEU A 89 -27.15 -7.46 -13.13
CA LEU A 89 -28.30 -7.04 -13.91
C LEU A 89 -29.13 -8.26 -14.35
N PRO A 90 -30.46 -8.12 -14.50
CA PRO A 90 -31.30 -9.14 -15.12
C PRO A 90 -30.72 -9.63 -16.46
N ARG A 91 -30.78 -10.94 -16.71
CA ARG A 91 -30.22 -11.57 -17.92
C ARG A 91 -30.76 -10.91 -19.20
N GLY A 92 -29.85 -10.60 -20.12
CA GLY A 92 -30.16 -10.05 -21.44
C GLY A 92 -30.68 -8.61 -21.43
N ARG A 93 -30.52 -7.86 -20.32
CA ARG A 93 -30.83 -6.44 -20.25
C ARG A 93 -29.60 -5.64 -19.89
N ASP A 94 -29.43 -4.52 -20.58
CA ASP A 94 -28.36 -3.55 -20.30
C ASP A 94 -28.84 -2.51 -19.25
N PRO A 95 -27.93 -1.74 -18.64
CA PRO A 95 -28.30 -0.66 -17.72
C PRO A 95 -29.30 0.32 -18.34
N ASP A 96 -29.18 0.61 -19.62
CA ASP A 96 -29.97 1.63 -20.30
C ASP A 96 -31.44 1.20 -20.48
N GLU A 97 -31.71 -0.06 -20.83
CA GLU A 97 -33.05 -0.67 -20.89
C GLU A 97 -33.72 -0.75 -19.52
N ILE A 98 -32.96 -1.14 -18.50
CA ILE A 98 -33.49 -1.23 -17.12
C ILE A 98 -33.88 0.17 -16.64
N ILE A 99 -33.02 1.16 -16.81
CA ILE A 99 -33.30 2.53 -16.35
C ILE A 99 -34.45 3.16 -17.15
N ARG A 100 -34.58 2.87 -18.45
CA ARG A 100 -35.74 3.34 -19.24
C ARG A 100 -37.06 2.73 -18.79
N THR A 101 -37.04 1.48 -18.35
CA THR A 101 -38.26 0.76 -17.94
C THR A 101 -38.63 1.08 -16.50
N ASP A 102 -37.65 0.99 -15.59
CA ASP A 102 -37.80 1.24 -14.16
C ASP A 102 -36.46 1.72 -13.53
N PRO A 103 -36.29 3.03 -13.35
CA PRO A 103 -35.12 3.59 -12.66
C PRO A 103 -34.95 3.11 -11.22
N GLU A 104 -36.02 2.71 -10.54
CA GLU A 104 -35.98 2.21 -9.16
C GLU A 104 -35.41 0.81 -9.12
N ALA A 105 -35.79 -0.06 -10.06
CA ALA A 105 -35.22 -1.39 -10.20
C ALA A 105 -33.69 -1.33 -10.37
N PHE A 106 -33.17 -0.38 -11.17
CA PHE A 106 -31.74 -0.21 -11.32
C PHE A 106 -31.06 0.25 -10.01
N ARG A 107 -31.70 1.14 -9.23
CA ARG A 107 -31.20 1.53 -7.90
C ARG A 107 -31.19 0.35 -6.92
N GLN A 108 -32.18 -0.52 -6.97
CA GLN A 108 -32.21 -1.75 -6.18
C GLN A 108 -31.07 -2.70 -6.58
N CYS A 109 -30.78 -2.87 -7.87
CA CYS A 109 -29.62 -3.64 -8.34
C CYS A 109 -28.29 -3.08 -7.80
N ILE A 110 -28.13 -1.75 -7.78
CA ILE A 110 -26.94 -1.10 -7.21
C ILE A 110 -26.88 -1.30 -5.69
N ALA A 111 -28.02 -1.20 -4.99
CA ALA A 111 -28.08 -1.39 -3.54
C ALA A 111 -27.75 -2.84 -3.15
N ALA A 112 -28.21 -3.80 -3.95
CA ALA A 112 -27.93 -5.24 -3.80
C ALA A 112 -26.56 -5.66 -4.35
N ALA A 113 -25.73 -4.71 -4.81
CA ALA A 113 -24.41 -5.02 -5.37
C ALA A 113 -23.55 -5.77 -4.35
N GLN A 114 -23.05 -6.93 -4.78
CA GLN A 114 -22.27 -7.82 -3.93
C GLN A 114 -20.80 -7.40 -3.91
N PRO A 115 -20.09 -7.60 -2.80
CA PRO A 115 -18.64 -7.49 -2.77
C PRO A 115 -18.01 -8.30 -3.91
N PHE A 116 -16.96 -7.75 -4.51
CA PHE A 116 -16.30 -8.37 -5.65
C PHE A 116 -15.90 -9.83 -5.39
N ILE A 117 -15.31 -10.12 -4.23
CA ILE A 117 -14.81 -11.46 -3.87
C ILE A 117 -15.96 -12.46 -3.80
N ASP A 118 -17.11 -12.06 -3.22
CA ASP A 118 -18.30 -12.91 -3.14
C ASP A 118 -18.84 -13.26 -4.52
N TYR A 119 -18.88 -12.26 -5.42
CA TYR A 119 -19.29 -12.45 -6.80
C TYR A 119 -18.35 -13.38 -7.54
N TYR A 120 -17.04 -13.14 -7.48
CA TYR A 120 -16.04 -13.92 -8.19
C TYR A 120 -16.01 -15.37 -7.71
N LEU A 121 -16.05 -15.59 -6.40
CA LEU A 121 -16.14 -16.91 -5.80
C LEU A 121 -17.41 -17.64 -6.26
N SER A 122 -18.55 -16.96 -6.27
CA SER A 122 -19.80 -17.53 -6.77
C SER A 122 -19.74 -17.88 -8.26
N ALA A 123 -19.14 -17.03 -9.09
CA ALA A 123 -18.99 -17.25 -10.52
C ALA A 123 -18.11 -18.48 -10.82
N VAL A 124 -16.90 -18.54 -10.24
CA VAL A 124 -15.99 -19.68 -10.44
C VAL A 124 -16.62 -20.99 -9.95
N LEU A 125 -17.32 -20.97 -8.81
CA LEU A 125 -17.97 -22.16 -8.27
C LEU A 125 -19.18 -22.61 -9.11
N GLN A 126 -19.92 -21.69 -9.74
CA GLN A 126 -21.03 -22.04 -10.64
C GLN A 126 -20.56 -22.74 -11.91
N GLU A 127 -19.40 -22.38 -12.43
CA GLU A 127 -18.80 -23.01 -13.61
C GLU A 127 -18.09 -24.34 -13.29
N THR A 128 -17.82 -24.60 -12.01
CA THR A 128 -17.03 -25.76 -11.59
C THR A 128 -17.91 -27.00 -11.47
N ASP A 129 -17.55 -28.05 -12.19
CA ASP A 129 -18.11 -29.38 -11.96
C ASP A 129 -17.65 -29.94 -10.60
N LEU A 130 -18.57 -29.96 -9.62
CA LEU A 130 -18.31 -30.46 -8.26
C LEU A 130 -18.15 -31.98 -8.19
N SER A 131 -18.42 -32.73 -9.26
CA SER A 131 -18.19 -34.17 -9.30
C SER A 131 -16.77 -34.53 -9.74
N ALA A 132 -16.13 -33.68 -10.55
CA ALA A 132 -14.82 -33.94 -11.12
C ALA A 132 -13.66 -33.46 -10.20
N PRO A 133 -12.78 -34.34 -9.71
CA PRO A 133 -11.68 -33.94 -8.83
C PRO A 133 -10.72 -32.91 -9.45
N ARG A 134 -10.47 -33.01 -10.76
CA ARG A 134 -9.62 -32.06 -11.50
C ARG A 134 -10.26 -30.67 -11.58
N ALA A 135 -11.58 -30.59 -11.74
CA ALA A 135 -12.30 -29.32 -11.79
C ALA A 135 -12.24 -28.61 -10.43
N LYS A 136 -12.40 -29.35 -9.31
CA LYS A 136 -12.20 -28.79 -7.96
C LYS A 136 -10.80 -28.24 -7.76
N SER A 137 -9.78 -28.98 -8.18
CA SER A 137 -8.39 -28.54 -8.07
C SER A 137 -8.13 -27.26 -8.88
N ALA A 138 -8.65 -27.18 -10.13
CA ALA A 138 -8.55 -25.99 -10.96
C ALA A 138 -9.28 -24.78 -10.35
N ALA A 139 -10.47 -24.99 -9.77
CA ALA A 139 -11.22 -23.94 -9.09
C ALA A 139 -10.45 -23.38 -7.88
N VAL A 140 -9.87 -24.24 -7.05
CA VAL A 140 -9.01 -23.82 -5.93
C VAL A 140 -7.82 -23.00 -6.46
N GLN A 141 -7.12 -23.49 -7.50
CA GLN A 141 -5.98 -22.76 -8.08
C GLN A 141 -6.35 -21.38 -8.65
N ARG A 142 -7.57 -21.21 -9.19
CA ARG A 142 -8.09 -19.91 -9.67
C ARG A 142 -8.47 -18.96 -8.54
N LEU A 143 -8.96 -19.47 -7.41
CA LEU A 143 -9.51 -18.66 -6.30
C LEU A 143 -8.45 -18.22 -5.29
N LEU A 144 -7.49 -19.10 -4.98
CA LEU A 144 -6.49 -18.85 -3.96
C LEU A 144 -5.62 -17.59 -4.18
N PRO A 145 -5.20 -17.22 -5.42
CA PRO A 145 -4.45 -15.98 -5.65
C PRO A 145 -5.24 -14.72 -5.25
N VAL A 146 -6.55 -14.72 -5.52
CA VAL A 146 -7.43 -13.59 -5.17
C VAL A 146 -7.61 -13.49 -3.65
N ILE A 147 -7.73 -14.63 -2.96
CA ILE A 147 -7.81 -14.66 -1.50
C ILE A 147 -6.48 -14.21 -0.86
N ALA A 148 -5.34 -14.56 -1.47
CA ALA A 148 -4.02 -14.17 -0.98
C ALA A 148 -3.82 -12.66 -0.90
N GLU A 149 -4.51 -11.89 -1.75
CA GLU A 149 -4.41 -10.43 -1.81
C GLU A 149 -5.17 -9.70 -0.71
N LEU A 150 -6.08 -10.36 0.02
CA LEU A 150 -6.96 -9.71 1.00
C LEU A 150 -6.25 -9.16 2.24
N GLY A 151 -4.99 -9.55 2.47
CA GLY A 151 -4.09 -9.01 3.48
C GLY A 151 -4.46 -9.25 4.95
N ASP A 152 -5.75 -9.23 5.28
CA ASP A 152 -6.31 -9.52 6.59
C ASP A 152 -6.47 -11.04 6.77
N PRO A 153 -5.80 -11.66 7.76
CA PRO A 153 -5.79 -13.10 7.95
C PRO A 153 -7.17 -13.66 8.35
N ILE A 154 -8.02 -12.87 9.02
CA ILE A 154 -9.35 -13.30 9.45
C ILE A 154 -10.26 -13.36 8.24
N VAL A 155 -10.19 -12.33 7.39
CA VAL A 155 -10.93 -12.27 6.13
C VAL A 155 -10.48 -13.41 5.20
N GLN A 156 -9.16 -13.67 5.10
CA GLN A 156 -8.64 -14.82 4.35
C GLN A 156 -9.19 -16.15 4.86
N ALA A 157 -9.14 -16.38 6.18
CA ALA A 157 -9.65 -17.62 6.78
C ALA A 157 -11.15 -17.82 6.47
N HIS A 158 -11.95 -16.75 6.53
CA HIS A 158 -13.36 -16.80 6.17
C HIS A 158 -13.59 -17.27 4.74
N TYR A 159 -12.90 -16.69 3.75
CA TYR A 159 -13.05 -17.08 2.35
C TYR A 159 -12.50 -18.48 2.06
N LEU A 160 -11.37 -18.87 2.67
CA LEU A 160 -10.84 -20.23 2.54
C LEU A 160 -11.86 -21.27 3.07
N GLN A 161 -12.49 -20.97 4.20
CA GLN A 161 -13.55 -21.81 4.76
C GLN A 161 -14.77 -21.89 3.82
N MET A 162 -15.19 -20.77 3.24
CA MET A 162 -16.29 -20.76 2.26
C MET A 162 -15.97 -21.61 1.01
N VAL A 163 -14.76 -21.48 0.45
CA VAL A 163 -14.31 -22.30 -0.69
C VAL A 163 -14.33 -23.78 -0.33
N ALA A 164 -13.79 -24.15 0.84
CA ALA A 164 -13.75 -25.52 1.30
C ALA A 164 -15.17 -26.11 1.43
N GLN A 165 -16.09 -25.38 2.06
CA GLN A 165 -17.48 -25.80 2.21
C GLN A 165 -18.19 -26.00 0.87
N ARG A 166 -18.03 -25.06 -0.07
CA ARG A 166 -18.69 -25.10 -1.39
C ARG A 166 -18.13 -26.19 -2.30
N LEU A 167 -16.85 -26.50 -2.19
CA LEU A 167 -16.21 -27.58 -2.96
C LEU A 167 -16.34 -28.96 -2.29
N HIS A 168 -16.94 -29.02 -1.10
CA HIS A 168 -17.00 -30.22 -0.27
C HIS A 168 -15.60 -30.81 0.01
N LEU A 169 -14.65 -29.93 0.34
CA LEU A 169 -13.28 -30.29 0.70
C LEU A 169 -13.05 -30.01 2.19
N PRO A 170 -12.20 -30.78 2.88
CA PRO A 170 -11.75 -30.39 4.21
C PRO A 170 -11.04 -29.04 4.16
N ALA A 171 -11.32 -28.16 5.13
CA ALA A 171 -10.71 -26.83 5.19
C ALA A 171 -9.17 -26.91 5.22
N SER A 172 -8.64 -27.90 5.93
CA SER A 172 -7.19 -28.17 6.00
C SER A 172 -6.54 -28.39 4.64
N VAL A 173 -7.23 -28.99 3.68
CA VAL A 173 -6.70 -29.24 2.32
C VAL A 173 -6.59 -27.92 1.54
N VAL A 174 -7.61 -27.06 1.64
CA VAL A 174 -7.62 -25.75 0.97
C VAL A 174 -6.62 -24.80 1.63
N GLU A 175 -6.50 -24.83 2.96
CA GLU A 175 -5.50 -24.07 3.72
C GLU A 175 -4.07 -24.53 3.44
N GLU A 176 -3.86 -25.83 3.26
CA GLU A 176 -2.56 -26.37 2.86
C GLU A 176 -2.22 -25.96 1.42
N ALA A 177 -3.17 -26.06 0.48
CA ALA A 177 -3.00 -25.56 -0.87
C ALA A 177 -2.70 -24.05 -0.88
N PHE A 178 -3.37 -23.26 -0.04
CA PHE A 178 -3.09 -21.84 0.14
C PHE A 178 -1.69 -21.58 0.68
N ARG A 179 -1.21 -22.39 1.63
CA ARG A 179 0.16 -22.31 2.17
C ARG A 179 1.23 -22.73 1.17
N GLN A 180 0.93 -23.66 0.26
CA GLN A 180 1.82 -24.13 -0.81
C GLN A 180 1.83 -23.20 -2.03
N GLN A 181 0.70 -22.52 -2.29
CA GLN A 181 0.55 -21.58 -3.40
C GLN A 181 1.01 -20.17 -3.01
N ARG A 182 0.94 -19.79 -1.72
CA ARG A 182 1.96 -18.91 -1.17
C ARG A 182 3.27 -19.59 -1.53
N PRO A 183 4.16 -18.97 -2.32
CA PRO A 183 5.45 -19.58 -2.53
C PRO A 183 5.95 -19.98 -1.13
N ALA A 184 6.31 -21.25 -0.95
CA ALA A 184 7.29 -21.61 0.06
C ALA A 184 8.29 -20.48 -0.02
N ARG A 185 8.53 -19.80 1.11
CA ARG A 185 9.42 -18.63 1.17
C ARG A 185 10.80 -19.07 0.70
N ALA A 186 10.98 -19.23 -0.61
CA ALA A 186 12.20 -19.07 -1.32
C ALA A 186 12.58 -17.62 -1.05
N PRO A 187 13.86 -17.37 -0.77
CA PRO A 187 14.31 -16.05 -0.39
C PRO A 187 13.82 -15.06 -1.44
N SER A 188 13.33 -13.92 -0.95
CA SER A 188 13.01 -12.72 -1.71
C SER A 188 13.87 -12.62 -2.96
N VAL A 189 13.25 -12.71 -4.14
CA VAL A 189 13.83 -12.22 -5.40
C VAL A 189 12.69 -11.62 -6.21
N ALA A 190 12.98 -10.45 -6.78
CA ALA A 190 12.15 -9.58 -7.62
C ALA A 190 11.27 -8.59 -6.85
N ALA A 191 11.94 -7.57 -6.30
CA ALA A 191 11.34 -6.25 -6.13
C ALA A 191 10.70 -5.78 -7.45
N PRO A 192 9.46 -5.25 -7.43
CA PRO A 192 8.84 -4.66 -8.62
C PRO A 192 9.61 -3.39 -9.06
N PRO A 193 9.49 -2.98 -10.33
CA PRO A 193 10.14 -1.78 -10.83
C PRO A 193 9.67 -0.57 -10.01
N ILE A 194 10.63 0.20 -9.49
CA ILE A 194 10.35 1.39 -8.68
C ILE A 194 9.77 2.46 -9.61
N VAL A 195 8.44 2.50 -9.70
CA VAL A 195 7.72 3.63 -10.29
C VAL A 195 6.71 4.15 -9.25
N ASP A 196 6.98 5.39 -8.82
CA ASP A 196 6.10 6.41 -8.22
C ASP A 196 5.85 6.55 -6.69
N SER A 197 6.38 7.68 -6.16
CA SER A 197 5.64 8.77 -5.48
C SER A 197 5.25 8.75 -3.98
N ASP A 198 5.95 8.04 -3.09
CA ASP A 198 5.86 8.37 -1.65
C ASP A 198 6.97 9.38 -1.26
N PRO A 199 6.64 10.65 -0.92
CA PRO A 199 7.62 11.66 -0.55
C PRO A 199 8.44 11.29 0.69
N VAL A 200 7.89 10.50 1.62
CA VAL A 200 8.61 10.04 2.82
C VAL A 200 9.68 9.03 2.40
N ARG A 201 9.27 8.05 1.60
CA ARG A 201 10.16 7.02 1.07
C ARG A 201 11.29 7.61 0.22
N GLN A 202 11.01 8.60 -0.62
CA GLN A 202 12.06 9.29 -1.40
C GLN A 202 13.11 9.97 -0.52
N VAL A 203 12.69 10.52 0.63
CA VAL A 203 13.60 11.18 1.56
C VAL A 203 14.44 10.16 2.34
N GLU A 204 13.86 9.01 2.70
CA GLU A 204 14.60 7.88 3.30
C GLU A 204 15.64 7.31 2.34
N GLU A 205 15.23 7.03 1.12
CA GLU A 205 16.09 6.48 0.07
C GLU A 205 17.23 7.46 -0.25
N HIS A 206 16.95 8.77 -0.27
CA HIS A 206 17.99 9.79 -0.45
C HIS A 206 18.95 9.86 0.75
N LEU A 207 18.46 9.83 1.99
CA LEU A 207 19.30 9.83 3.19
C LEU A 207 20.23 8.61 3.23
N LEU A 208 19.70 7.41 2.96
CA LEU A 208 20.48 6.18 2.89
C LEU A 208 21.40 6.14 1.67
N GLY A 209 21.00 6.72 0.54
CA GLY A 209 21.86 6.87 -0.63
C GLY A 209 23.08 7.74 -0.35
N LEU A 210 22.91 8.86 0.36
CA LEU A 210 24.02 9.69 0.83
C LEU A 210 24.93 8.92 1.81
N ALA A 211 24.32 8.17 2.73
CA ALA A 211 25.05 7.35 3.70
C ALA A 211 25.92 6.29 3.02
N LEU A 212 25.39 5.66 1.97
CA LEU A 212 26.07 4.64 1.18
C LEU A 212 27.18 5.22 0.29
N ARG A 213 26.92 6.34 -0.38
CA ARG A 213 27.87 6.91 -1.35
C ARG A 213 29.12 7.51 -0.69
N TYR A 214 29.00 8.01 0.54
CA TYR A 214 30.05 8.76 1.22
C TYR A 214 30.53 8.07 2.50
N THR A 215 30.62 6.75 2.51
CA THR A 215 31.11 5.95 3.65
C THR A 215 32.57 6.24 4.02
N GLU A 216 33.35 6.79 3.10
CA GLU A 216 34.75 7.20 3.31
C GLU A 216 34.89 8.54 4.04
N VAL A 217 33.80 9.30 4.19
CA VAL A 217 33.82 10.62 4.83
C VAL A 217 33.52 10.46 6.34
N PRO A 218 34.47 10.75 7.25
CA PRO A 218 34.30 10.51 8.68
C PRO A 218 33.05 11.17 9.27
N GLU A 219 32.76 12.40 8.85
CA GLU A 219 31.61 13.17 9.31
C GLU A 219 30.28 12.49 8.91
N VAL A 220 30.24 11.85 7.73
CA VAL A 220 29.05 11.09 7.29
C VAL A 220 28.91 9.82 8.13
N VAL A 221 30.01 9.13 8.41
CA VAL A 221 30.00 7.93 9.27
C VAL A 221 29.45 8.27 10.66
N GLU A 222 29.90 9.36 11.28
CA GLU A 222 29.36 9.81 12.57
C GLU A 222 27.86 10.10 12.51
N LEU A 223 27.41 10.80 11.45
CA LEU A 223 26.00 11.12 11.26
C LEU A 223 25.13 9.88 11.05
N VAL A 224 25.62 8.88 10.32
CA VAL A 224 24.94 7.60 10.09
C VAL A 224 24.87 6.78 11.38
N LEU A 225 25.94 6.75 12.18
CA LEU A 225 25.96 6.06 13.47
C LEU A 225 25.03 6.71 14.50
N ALA A 226 24.80 8.02 14.37
CA ALA A 226 23.87 8.78 15.21
C ALA A 226 22.39 8.64 14.79
N LEU A 227 22.09 8.07 13.61
CA LEU A 227 20.72 7.77 13.22
C LEU A 227 20.15 6.62 14.03
N ARG A 228 18.88 6.73 14.40
CA ARG A 228 18.15 5.61 15.00
C ARG A 228 17.28 4.93 13.95
N PRO A 229 17.14 3.59 13.96
CA PRO A 229 16.26 2.90 13.02
C PRO A 229 14.84 3.45 13.04
N GLU A 230 14.32 3.83 14.20
CA GLU A 230 12.95 4.36 14.36
C GLU A 230 12.76 5.74 13.71
N ASP A 231 13.84 6.37 13.26
CA ASP A 231 13.76 7.60 12.47
C ASP A 231 13.40 7.35 11.00
N LEU A 232 13.53 6.11 10.50
CA LEU A 232 13.07 5.66 9.18
C LEU A 232 11.70 4.98 9.30
N CYS A 233 10.77 5.25 8.39
CA CYS A 233 9.42 4.69 8.38
C CYS A 233 9.35 3.31 7.72
N SER A 234 10.13 3.06 6.67
CA SER A 234 10.07 1.77 5.96
C SER A 234 10.97 0.70 6.59
N SER A 235 10.41 -0.50 6.82
CA SER A 235 11.17 -1.64 7.37
C SER A 235 12.45 -2.00 6.59
N PRO A 236 12.47 -1.95 5.23
CA PRO A 236 13.70 -2.12 4.46
C PRO A 236 14.76 -1.06 4.78
N ALA A 237 14.37 0.22 4.91
CA ALA A 237 15.28 1.30 5.26
C ALA A 237 15.87 1.13 6.66
N GLN A 238 15.04 0.75 7.64
CA GLN A 238 15.49 0.45 9.00
C GLN A 238 16.54 -0.66 9.01
N ALA A 239 16.25 -1.78 8.33
CA ALA A 239 17.16 -2.91 8.26
C ALA A 239 18.47 -2.58 7.52
N ALA A 240 18.38 -1.77 6.46
CA ALA A 240 19.54 -1.24 5.73
C ALA A 240 20.41 -0.36 6.62
N LEU A 241 19.81 0.52 7.43
CA LEU A 241 20.55 1.34 8.39
C LEU A 241 21.24 0.47 9.45
N VAL A 242 20.54 -0.52 10.03
CA VAL A 242 21.13 -1.42 11.02
C VAL A 242 22.33 -2.17 10.43
N TRP A 243 22.18 -2.69 9.22
CA TRP A 243 23.27 -3.38 8.53
C TRP A 243 24.45 -2.44 8.26
N LEU A 244 24.18 -1.25 7.72
CA LEU A 244 25.20 -0.25 7.43
C LEU A 244 25.96 0.16 8.69
N GLN A 245 25.25 0.42 9.79
CA GLN A 245 25.87 0.73 11.07
C GLN A 245 26.74 -0.41 11.60
N ALA A 246 26.32 -1.67 11.41
CA ALA A 246 27.12 -2.83 11.80
C ALA A 246 28.43 -2.89 11.01
N GLN A 247 28.38 -2.68 9.69
CA GLN A 247 29.57 -2.63 8.83
C GLN A 247 30.52 -1.49 9.22
N LEU A 248 29.98 -0.27 9.40
CA LEU A 248 30.77 0.91 9.78
C LEU A 248 31.42 0.76 11.15
N ARG A 249 30.71 0.21 12.15
CA ARG A 249 31.28 -0.06 13.50
C ARG A 249 32.43 -1.08 13.44
N GLN A 250 32.31 -2.07 12.56
CA GLN A 250 33.34 -3.09 12.36
C GLN A 250 34.43 -2.66 11.37
N ARG A 251 34.35 -1.44 10.82
CA ARG A 251 35.23 -0.91 9.76
C ARG A 251 35.33 -1.86 8.56
N GLN A 252 34.23 -2.53 8.24
CA GLN A 252 34.13 -3.39 7.07
C GLN A 252 33.76 -2.57 5.82
N PRO A 253 34.19 -3.01 4.62
CA PRO A 253 33.89 -2.30 3.38
C PRO A 253 32.38 -2.32 3.09
N VAL A 254 31.85 -1.16 2.68
CA VAL A 254 30.46 -1.00 2.26
C VAL A 254 30.43 -0.84 0.75
N GLY A 255 29.74 -1.74 0.05
CA GLY A 255 29.62 -1.71 -1.40
C GLY A 255 29.00 -2.98 -1.98
N PRO A 256 28.86 -3.08 -3.31
CA PRO A 256 28.17 -4.18 -3.98
C PRO A 256 28.61 -5.58 -3.55
N ALA A 257 29.93 -5.78 -3.35
CA ALA A 257 30.48 -7.05 -2.87
C ALA A 257 30.03 -7.41 -1.45
N ALA A 258 29.86 -6.42 -0.57
CA ALA A 258 29.39 -6.61 0.79
C ALA A 258 27.87 -6.78 0.87
N PHE A 259 27.11 -6.19 -0.06
CA PHE A 259 25.64 -6.31 -0.09
C PHE A 259 25.17 -7.74 -0.32
N ALA A 260 25.93 -8.55 -1.06
CA ALA A 260 25.65 -9.98 -1.24
C ALA A 260 25.71 -10.78 0.08
N ALA A 261 26.49 -10.32 1.06
CA ALA A 261 26.58 -10.92 2.38
C ALA A 261 25.53 -10.36 3.36
N ALA A 262 24.75 -9.35 2.96
CA ALA A 262 23.68 -8.81 3.78
C ALA A 262 22.48 -9.77 3.84
N PRO A 263 21.75 -9.83 4.97
CA PRO A 263 20.54 -10.66 5.09
C PRO A 263 19.49 -10.27 4.05
N ALA A 264 18.87 -11.23 3.37
CA ALA A 264 17.76 -10.95 2.46
C ALA A 264 16.54 -10.41 3.23
N PRO A 265 15.84 -9.34 2.76
CA PRO A 265 15.97 -8.68 1.46
C PRO A 265 16.84 -7.39 1.47
N VAL A 266 17.69 -7.20 2.49
CA VAL A 266 18.45 -5.95 2.70
C VAL A 266 19.50 -5.74 1.61
N GLY A 267 20.19 -6.80 1.15
CA GLY A 267 21.20 -6.71 0.11
C GLY A 267 20.70 -6.11 -1.20
N GLU A 268 19.59 -6.62 -1.73
CA GLU A 268 18.95 -6.11 -2.95
C GLU A 268 18.52 -4.65 -2.81
N TYR A 269 18.00 -4.28 -1.63
CA TYR A 269 17.59 -2.92 -1.35
C TYR A 269 18.79 -1.95 -1.27
N LEU A 270 19.89 -2.35 -0.64
CA LEU A 270 21.13 -1.59 -0.58
C LEU A 270 21.75 -1.41 -1.97
N GLU A 271 21.71 -2.44 -2.80
CA GLU A 271 22.22 -2.40 -4.17
C GLU A 271 21.43 -1.42 -5.05
N ALA A 272 20.09 -1.46 -4.98
CA ALA A 272 19.23 -0.51 -5.68
C ALA A 272 19.49 0.94 -5.23
N LEU A 273 19.62 1.17 -3.93
CA LEU A 273 19.97 2.49 -3.37
C LEU A 273 21.34 2.97 -3.83
N TRP A 274 22.34 2.08 -3.81
CA TRP A 274 23.70 2.38 -4.23
C TRP A 274 23.74 2.83 -5.69
N HIS A 275 23.12 2.07 -6.59
CA HIS A 275 23.07 2.43 -8.02
C HIS A 275 22.40 3.79 -8.24
N ARG A 276 21.27 4.04 -7.58
CA ARG A 276 20.58 5.32 -7.67
C ARG A 276 21.43 6.47 -7.14
N ALA A 277 22.08 6.29 -5.98
CA ALA A 277 22.93 7.31 -5.38
C ALA A 277 24.13 7.67 -6.27
N GLN A 278 24.65 6.71 -7.06
CA GLN A 278 25.73 6.96 -8.02
C GLN A 278 25.29 7.80 -9.22
N THR A 279 24.00 7.75 -9.60
CA THR A 279 23.47 8.57 -10.71
C THR A 279 23.21 10.03 -10.34
N GLU A 280 23.20 10.38 -9.05
CA GLU A 280 23.00 11.75 -8.58
C GLU A 280 24.30 12.58 -8.70
N PRO A 281 24.23 13.91 -8.90
CA PRO A 281 25.43 14.74 -8.95
C PRO A 281 26.21 14.69 -7.62
N PRO A 282 27.55 14.63 -7.65
CA PRO A 282 28.36 14.57 -6.43
C PRO A 282 28.22 15.85 -5.61
N ILE A 283 28.16 15.69 -4.30
CA ILE A 283 28.09 16.78 -3.32
C ILE A 283 29.49 16.97 -2.74
N ALA A 284 29.96 18.22 -2.67
CA ALA A 284 31.26 18.53 -2.09
C ALA A 284 31.31 18.12 -0.60
N PRO A 285 32.43 17.56 -0.10
CA PRO A 285 32.51 17.02 1.27
C PRO A 285 32.06 17.98 2.37
N HIS A 286 32.45 19.26 2.26
CA HIS A 286 32.05 20.31 3.21
C HIS A 286 30.54 20.59 3.27
N ARG A 287 29.76 20.18 2.25
CA ARG A 287 28.30 20.36 2.20
C ARG A 287 27.53 19.13 2.65
N LEU A 288 28.18 17.97 2.78
CA LEU A 288 27.54 16.71 3.16
C LEU A 288 26.85 16.78 4.54
N PRO A 289 27.46 17.37 5.59
CA PRO A 289 26.79 17.45 6.89
C PRO A 289 25.48 18.25 6.83
N ALA A 290 25.46 19.34 6.06
CA ALA A 290 24.28 20.16 5.87
C ALA A 290 23.19 19.42 5.07
N ALA A 291 23.58 18.75 3.98
CA ALA A 291 22.67 17.95 3.17
C ALA A 291 22.04 16.80 3.97
N PHE A 292 22.85 16.07 4.75
CA PHE A 292 22.38 14.98 5.60
C PHE A 292 21.47 15.48 6.73
N THR A 293 21.83 16.60 7.36
CA THR A 293 20.99 17.23 8.39
C THR A 293 19.64 17.67 7.83
N LEU A 294 19.63 18.25 6.62
CA LEU A 294 18.40 18.64 5.93
C LEU A 294 17.53 17.43 5.60
N ALA A 295 18.12 16.37 5.06
CA ALA A 295 17.42 15.12 4.75
C ALA A 295 16.82 14.48 6.01
N ARG A 296 17.58 14.41 7.11
CA ARG A 296 17.11 13.91 8.42
C ARG A 296 15.98 14.75 8.99
N ARG A 297 16.08 16.08 8.91
CA ARG A 297 15.02 17.00 9.35
C ARG A 297 13.75 16.82 8.52
N ARG A 298 13.88 16.73 7.19
CA ARG A 298 12.77 16.49 6.28
C ARG A 298 12.08 15.17 6.62
N LEU A 299 12.84 14.09 6.82
CA LEU A 299 12.32 12.79 7.22
C LEU A 299 11.52 12.87 8.53
N ARG A 300 12.10 13.50 9.57
CA ARG A 300 11.43 13.67 10.87
C ARG A 300 10.12 14.46 10.73
N ARG A 301 10.11 15.50 9.91
CA ARG A 301 8.90 16.30 9.66
C ARG A 301 7.81 15.48 8.96
N GLU A 302 8.16 14.75 7.90
CA GLU A 302 7.21 13.89 7.20
C GLU A 302 6.65 12.79 8.12
N ARG A 303 7.49 12.20 9.00
CA ARG A 303 7.05 11.22 10.01
C ARG A 303 6.04 11.82 10.98
N LEU A 304 6.31 13.01 11.51
CA LEU A 304 5.41 13.69 12.44
C LEU A 304 4.07 14.06 11.78
N HIS A 305 4.10 14.53 10.52
CA HIS A 305 2.87 14.74 9.76
C HIS A 305 2.05 13.44 9.61
N HIS A 306 2.72 12.31 9.35
CA HIS A 306 2.07 11.01 9.26
C HIS A 306 1.46 10.57 10.60
N GLU A 307 2.19 10.72 11.71
CA GLU A 307 1.72 10.37 13.07
C GLU A 307 0.52 11.25 13.48
N VAL A 308 0.56 12.55 13.18
CA VAL A 308 -0.55 13.48 13.40
C VAL A 308 -1.77 13.09 12.55
N ALA A 309 -1.59 12.76 11.27
CA ALA A 309 -2.69 12.30 10.41
C ALA A 309 -3.31 10.96 10.87
N MET A 310 -2.51 10.09 11.49
CA MET A 310 -2.99 8.86 12.10
C MET A 310 -3.84 9.14 13.35
N LEU A 311 -3.34 9.98 14.26
CA LEU A 311 -4.06 10.32 15.48
C LEU A 311 -5.38 11.04 15.21
N HIS A 312 -5.45 11.88 14.18
CA HIS A 312 -6.74 12.48 13.78
C HIS A 312 -7.76 11.43 13.34
N ARG A 313 -7.33 10.35 12.68
CA ARG A 313 -8.24 9.23 12.31
C ARG A 313 -8.70 8.47 13.55
N LEU A 314 -7.79 8.19 14.48
CA LEU A 314 -8.12 7.53 15.75
C LEU A 314 -9.03 8.39 16.65
N LEU A 315 -8.83 9.70 16.61
CA LEU A 315 -9.69 10.66 17.31
C LEU A 315 -11.13 10.60 16.77
N GLN A 316 -11.30 10.64 15.45
CA GLN A 316 -12.62 10.53 14.82
C GLN A 316 -13.32 9.21 15.18
N ASP A 317 -12.58 8.11 15.24
CA ASP A 317 -13.12 6.79 15.61
C ASP A 317 -13.51 6.73 17.09
N ALA A 318 -12.66 7.26 17.99
CA ALA A 318 -12.94 7.32 19.43
C ALA A 318 -14.15 8.23 19.75
N GLU A 319 -14.31 9.35 19.03
CA GLU A 319 -15.47 10.24 19.14
C GLU A 319 -16.77 9.54 18.71
N GLN A 320 -16.74 8.77 17.61
CA GLN A 320 -17.91 8.02 17.11
C GLN A 320 -18.36 6.93 18.09
N HIS A 321 -17.44 6.35 18.85
CA HIS A 321 -17.72 5.29 19.82
C HIS A 321 -17.91 5.81 21.26
N GLY A 322 -17.91 7.13 21.48
CA GLY A 322 -18.14 7.74 22.80
C GLY A 322 -17.03 7.45 23.83
N GLN A 323 -15.80 7.20 23.38
CA GLN A 323 -14.67 6.82 24.23
C GLN A 323 -13.92 8.06 24.74
N THR A 324 -14.51 8.77 25.70
CA THR A 324 -14.05 10.09 26.16
C THR A 324 -12.60 10.12 26.67
N ASP A 325 -12.13 9.05 27.31
CA ASP A 325 -10.76 8.96 27.84
C ASP A 325 -9.72 8.89 26.71
N LEU A 326 -9.98 8.08 25.67
CA LEU A 326 -9.11 7.94 24.50
C LEU A 326 -9.10 9.22 23.65
N VAL A 327 -10.24 9.92 23.55
CA VAL A 327 -10.32 11.22 22.89
C VAL A 327 -9.39 12.24 23.57
N GLN A 328 -9.39 12.30 24.90
CA GLN A 328 -8.49 13.20 25.64
C GLN A 328 -7.02 12.82 25.44
N GLU A 329 -6.69 11.53 25.49
CA GLU A 329 -5.34 11.03 25.26
C GLU A 329 -4.81 11.38 23.86
N TYR A 330 -5.62 11.13 22.82
CA TYR A 330 -5.25 11.44 21.44
C TYR A 330 -5.12 12.95 21.19
N LEU A 331 -6.00 13.78 21.76
CA LEU A 331 -5.86 15.24 21.68
C LEU A 331 -4.57 15.75 22.32
N GLN A 332 -4.20 15.22 23.49
CA GLN A 332 -2.94 15.57 24.15
C GLN A 332 -1.74 15.17 23.28
N ARG A 333 -1.79 13.98 22.68
CA ARG A 333 -0.72 13.50 21.79
C ARG A 333 -0.60 14.33 20.52
N VAL A 334 -1.71 14.69 19.87
CA VAL A 334 -1.73 15.57 18.68
C VAL A 334 -1.12 16.93 19.01
N ARG A 335 -1.48 17.53 20.16
CA ARG A 335 -0.89 18.81 20.61
C ARG A 335 0.62 18.71 20.80
N ALA A 336 1.10 17.64 21.43
CA ALA A 336 2.52 17.41 21.63
C ALA A 336 3.29 17.27 20.31
N LEU A 337 2.77 16.50 19.35
CA LEU A 337 3.41 16.31 18.05
C LEU A 337 3.39 17.59 17.19
N ASN A 338 2.30 18.36 17.23
CA ASN A 338 2.23 19.66 16.54
C ASN A 338 3.21 20.68 17.15
N ALA A 339 3.44 20.64 18.47
CA ALA A 339 4.48 21.46 19.11
C ALA A 339 5.89 21.05 18.65
N GLU A 340 6.16 19.75 18.51
CA GLU A 340 7.41 19.24 17.93
C GLU A 340 7.59 19.68 16.47
N LEU A 341 6.51 19.63 15.67
CA LEU A 341 6.53 20.06 14.27
C LEU A 341 6.82 21.57 14.15
N ALA A 342 6.16 22.38 14.99
CA ALA A 342 6.39 23.82 15.07
C ALA A 342 7.83 24.15 15.49
N ALA A 343 8.41 23.39 16.42
CA ALA A 343 9.81 23.56 16.82
C ALA A 343 10.79 23.22 15.67
N LEU A 344 10.48 22.19 14.87
CA LEU A 344 11.27 21.85 13.67
C LEU A 344 11.19 22.91 12.58
N ASP A 345 10.02 23.51 12.38
CA ASP A 345 9.82 24.59 11.41
C ASP A 345 10.45 25.91 11.89
N ALA A 346 10.39 26.23 13.18
CA ALA A 346 11.07 27.40 13.75
C ALA A 346 12.61 27.31 13.62
N ALA A 347 13.18 26.10 13.74
CA ALA A 347 14.60 25.85 13.53
C ALA A 347 15.06 26.02 12.07
N ARG A 348 14.14 26.30 11.12
CA ARG A 348 14.42 26.65 9.72
C ARG A 348 14.77 28.13 9.57
N HIS A 349 14.15 29.01 10.36
CA HIS A 349 14.36 30.46 10.27
C HIS A 349 15.70 30.93 10.85
N VAL A 350 16.22 30.24 11.86
CA VAL A 350 17.52 30.59 12.48
C VAL A 350 18.72 30.22 11.59
N GLY A 351 18.57 29.27 10.66
CA GLY A 351 19.64 28.81 9.78
C GLY A 351 19.81 29.61 8.48
N ASP A 352 18.78 30.38 8.08
CA ASP A 352 18.80 31.19 6.85
C ASP A 352 19.32 32.63 7.10
N GLU A 353 19.33 33.09 8.36
CA GLU A 353 19.85 34.41 8.75
C GLU A 353 21.38 34.42 9.01
N ALA A 354 22.06 33.27 8.94
CA ALA A 354 23.50 33.14 9.17
C ALA A 354 24.34 33.17 7.87
N GLN A 355 23.89 33.86 6.82
CA GLN A 355 24.77 34.28 5.72
C GLN A 355 25.36 35.66 6.02
N PRO A 356 26.66 35.80 6.29
CA PRO A 356 27.27 37.13 6.27
C PRO A 356 27.27 37.64 4.83
N MET A 357 26.70 38.82 4.66
CA MET A 357 26.77 39.65 3.45
C MET A 357 28.22 39.74 2.95
N PRO A 358 28.47 39.68 1.63
CA PRO A 358 29.76 40.08 1.10
C PRO A 358 29.84 41.61 1.17
N GLY A 359 30.39 42.16 2.26
CA GLY A 359 31.04 43.47 2.22
C GLY A 359 32.32 43.30 1.40
N GLY A 360 32.61 44.03 0.33
CA GLY A 360 32.33 45.45 0.16
C GLY A 360 33.53 46.24 0.67
N CYS A 361 34.65 46.15 -0.06
CA CYS A 361 35.68 47.17 -0.35
C CYS A 361 36.87 46.51 -1.04
#